data_AF-A0A3D5P7D9-F1
#
_entry.id   AF-A0A3D5P7D9-F1
#
_cell.length_a   1.000
_cell.length_b   1.000
_cell.length_c   1.000
_cell.angle_alpha   90.00
_cell.angle_beta   90.00
_cell.angle_gamma   90.00
#
_symmetry.space_group_name_H-M   'P 1'
#
loop_
_entity.id
_entity.type
_entity.pdbx_description
1 polymer ?
#
loop_
_entity_poly.entity_id
_entity_poly.type
_entity_poly.pdbx_seq_one_letter_code
_entity_poly.pdbx_strand_id
1 'polypeptide(L)'
;GMGTGGRAAVDGAMACGIMESLVKADIGFDAALQIVNSALIAKSGDESLATMDIATLDMFSGEAEFLKAGAPATILRRDGCAFTKEMSGLPIGILNEVKFTRSADTLSAGDVIVMLSDGALSSGSKWICDGIEDWKGGIPQELAEEIVSQAIARRRDGHDDDITALVLMLQKAEN
;
A
#
# COMPACT_ATOMS: atom_id res chain seq x y z
N GLY A 1 -7.95 -0.92 -7.86
CA GLY A 1 -8.40 -2.17 -8.52
C GLY A 1 -7.29 -2.65 -9.41
N MET A 2 -7.35 -3.89 -9.88
CA MET A 2 -6.36 -4.41 -10.84
C MET A 2 -6.76 -4.05 -12.27
N GLY A 3 -5.77 -3.81 -13.13
CA GLY A 3 -5.97 -3.37 -14.52
C GLY A 3 -6.08 -1.85 -14.64
N THR A 4 -6.49 -1.36 -15.81
CA THR A 4 -6.48 0.07 -16.12
C THR A 4 -7.88 0.63 -16.42
N GLY A 5 -8.05 1.93 -16.16
CA GLY A 5 -9.26 2.69 -16.51
C GLY A 5 -10.41 2.58 -15.51
N GLY A 6 -11.60 3.02 -15.95
CA GLY A 6 -12.73 3.28 -15.05
C GLY A 6 -13.20 2.09 -14.21
N ARG A 7 -13.07 0.85 -14.72
CA ARG A 7 -13.43 -0.36 -13.94
C ARG A 7 -12.52 -0.55 -12.73
N ALA A 8 -11.20 -0.51 -12.94
CA ALA A 8 -10.20 -0.66 -11.88
C ALA A 8 -10.32 0.45 -10.83
N ALA A 9 -10.65 1.68 -11.26
CA ALA A 9 -10.92 2.81 -10.38
C ALA A 9 -12.15 2.58 -9.49
N VAL A 10 -13.27 2.13 -10.06
CA VAL A 10 -14.48 1.85 -9.28
C VAL A 10 -14.26 0.68 -8.31
N ASP A 11 -13.58 -0.38 -8.74
CA ASP A 11 -13.29 -1.54 -7.88
C ASP A 11 -12.39 -1.15 -6.71
N GLY A 12 -11.35 -0.35 -6.97
CA GLY A 12 -10.46 0.19 -5.93
C GLY A 12 -11.21 1.10 -4.95
N ALA A 13 -11.98 2.07 -5.46
CA ALA A 13 -12.73 3.01 -4.63
C ALA A 13 -13.79 2.31 -3.77
N MET A 14 -14.50 1.33 -4.33
CA MET A 14 -15.47 0.53 -3.59
C MET A 14 -14.80 -0.29 -2.49
N ALA A 15 -13.71 -1.00 -2.81
CA ALA A 15 -13.00 -1.82 -1.84
C ALA A 15 -12.46 -0.98 -0.67
N CYS A 16 -11.81 0.15 -0.98
CA CYS A 16 -11.29 1.07 0.01
C CYS A 16 -12.41 1.68 0.88
N GLY A 17 -13.50 2.15 0.26
CA GLY A 17 -14.60 2.80 1.00
C GLY A 17 -15.38 1.85 1.92
N ILE A 18 -15.60 0.61 1.49
CA ILE A 18 -16.22 -0.41 2.35
C ILE A 18 -15.27 -0.75 3.51
N MET A 19 -14.00 -1.03 3.22
CA MET A 19 -12.99 -1.33 4.25
C MET A 19 -12.91 -0.21 5.29
N GLU A 20 -12.79 1.04 4.85
CA GLU A 20 -12.73 2.23 5.71
C GLU A 20 -13.95 2.32 6.63
N SER A 21 -15.15 2.13 6.08
CA SER A 21 -16.40 2.22 6.84
C SER A 21 -16.49 1.14 7.91
N LEU A 22 -16.07 -0.08 7.60
CA LEU A 22 -16.10 -1.22 8.52
C LEU A 22 -15.05 -1.06 9.64
N VAL A 23 -13.83 -0.65 9.30
CA VAL A 23 -12.76 -0.40 10.28
C VAL A 23 -13.14 0.75 11.22
N LYS A 24 -13.75 1.83 10.71
CA LYS A 24 -14.29 2.91 11.55
C LYS A 24 -15.43 2.47 12.46
N ALA A 25 -16.14 1.40 12.10
CA ALA A 25 -17.16 0.76 12.92
C ALA A 25 -16.60 -0.30 13.88
N ASP A 26 -15.28 -0.35 14.07
CA ASP A 26 -14.56 -1.30 14.94
C ASP A 26 -14.74 -2.78 14.52
N ILE A 27 -15.02 -3.02 13.23
CA ILE A 27 -15.03 -4.37 12.66
C ILE A 27 -13.59 -4.77 12.36
N GLY A 28 -13.16 -5.91 12.91
CA GLY A 28 -11.81 -6.42 12.72
C GLY A 28 -11.44 -6.64 11.25
N PHE A 29 -10.18 -6.39 10.91
CA PHE A 29 -9.68 -6.40 9.52
C PHE A 29 -10.01 -7.68 8.74
N ASP A 30 -9.90 -8.87 9.35
CA ASP A 30 -10.20 -10.13 8.64
C ASP A 30 -11.69 -10.24 8.29
N ALA A 31 -12.58 -9.84 9.21
CA ALA A 31 -14.02 -9.82 8.95
C ALA A 31 -14.38 -8.76 7.89
N ALA A 32 -13.77 -7.58 8.00
CA ALA A 32 -13.94 -6.53 7.00
C ALA A 32 -13.48 -6.99 5.61
N LEU A 33 -12.34 -7.69 5.51
CA LEU A 33 -11.84 -8.24 4.26
C LEU A 33 -12.84 -9.21 3.62
N GLN A 34 -13.47 -10.10 4.40
CA GLN A 34 -14.49 -11.02 3.88
C GLN A 34 -15.70 -10.29 3.32
N ILE A 35 -16.14 -9.22 4.00
CA ILE A 35 -17.28 -8.40 3.56
C ILE A 35 -16.93 -7.68 2.25
N VAL A 36 -15.75 -7.06 2.17
CA VAL A 36 -15.28 -6.39 0.95
C VAL A 36 -15.18 -7.38 -0.21
N ASN A 37 -14.59 -8.55 0.03
CA ASN A 37 -14.46 -9.61 -0.96
C ASN A 37 -15.83 -10.06 -1.49
N SER A 38 -16.78 -10.30 -0.59
CA SER A 38 -18.16 -10.66 -0.95
C SER A 38 -18.84 -9.57 -1.76
N ALA A 39 -18.60 -8.29 -1.44
CA ALA A 39 -19.17 -7.17 -2.16
C ALA A 39 -18.61 -7.03 -3.58
N LEU A 40 -17.31 -7.28 -3.78
CA LEU A 40 -16.68 -7.31 -5.11
C LEU A 40 -17.22 -8.46 -5.97
N ILE A 41 -17.36 -9.66 -5.39
CA ILE A 41 -17.94 -10.83 -6.07
C ILE A 41 -19.41 -10.56 -6.42
N ALA A 42 -20.19 -9.97 -5.53
CA ALA A 42 -21.62 -9.70 -5.76
C ALA A 42 -21.87 -8.63 -6.83
N LYS A 43 -20.97 -7.66 -6.96
CA LYS A 43 -21.07 -6.58 -7.96
C LYS A 43 -20.97 -7.12 -9.39
N SER A 44 -20.21 -8.18 -9.61
CA SER A 44 -19.68 -8.51 -10.93
C SER A 44 -19.98 -9.97 -11.30
N GLY A 45 -20.57 -10.18 -12.48
CA GLY A 45 -20.65 -11.53 -13.08
C GLY A 45 -19.33 -12.01 -13.70
N ASP A 46 -18.38 -11.09 -13.89
CA ASP A 46 -16.98 -11.33 -14.29
C ASP A 46 -16.04 -11.11 -13.08
N GLU A 47 -14.80 -11.60 -13.17
CA GLU A 47 -13.76 -11.43 -12.15
C GLU A 47 -13.46 -9.93 -11.89
N SER A 48 -13.96 -9.38 -10.78
CA SER A 48 -13.63 -8.03 -10.29
C SER A 48 -12.55 -8.15 -9.24
N LEU A 49 -11.40 -7.57 -9.55
CA LEU A 49 -10.15 -7.81 -8.84
C LEU A 49 -9.62 -6.53 -8.23
N ALA A 50 -9.30 -6.58 -6.94
CA ALA A 50 -8.61 -5.49 -6.27
C ALA A 50 -7.51 -6.00 -5.35
N THR A 51 -6.48 -5.17 -5.19
CA THR A 51 -5.47 -5.36 -4.17
C THR A 51 -5.86 -4.54 -2.93
N MET A 52 -5.44 -4.99 -1.76
CA MET A 52 -5.62 -4.28 -0.49
C MET A 52 -4.28 -4.23 0.23
N ASP A 53 -3.87 -3.02 0.60
CA ASP A 53 -2.63 -2.76 1.34
C ASP A 53 -2.96 -1.85 2.53
N ILE A 54 -2.75 -2.35 3.75
CA ILE A 54 -3.05 -1.64 4.98
C ILE A 54 -1.81 -1.67 5.86
N ALA A 55 -1.41 -0.50 6.35
CA ALA A 55 -0.45 -0.37 7.43
C ALA A 55 -1.18 0.22 8.65
N THR A 56 -1.05 -0.42 9.79
CA THR A 56 -1.47 0.12 11.09
C THR A 56 -0.23 0.54 11.86
N LEU A 57 -0.37 1.56 12.70
CA LEU A 57 0.72 2.06 13.54
C LEU A 57 0.17 2.44 14.91
N ASP A 58 0.65 1.76 15.94
CA ASP A 58 0.47 2.19 17.32
C ASP A 58 1.47 3.32 17.62
N MET A 59 0.94 4.52 17.77
CA MET A 59 1.71 5.74 18.06
C MET A 59 2.36 5.72 19.44
N PHE A 60 1.93 4.85 20.37
CA PHE A 60 2.51 4.73 21.69
C PHE A 60 3.71 3.79 21.72
N SER A 61 3.56 2.58 21.14
CA SER A 61 4.62 1.56 21.14
C SER A 61 5.57 1.64 19.95
N GLY A 62 5.14 2.29 18.86
CA GLY A 62 5.82 2.25 17.56
C GLY A 62 5.58 0.94 16.79
N GLU A 63 4.71 0.05 17.28
CA GLU A 63 4.37 -1.20 16.59
C GLU A 63 3.59 -0.91 15.31
N ALA A 64 4.09 -1.41 14.19
CA ALA A 64 3.44 -1.32 12.89
C ALA A 64 3.08 -2.71 12.39
N GLU A 65 1.82 -2.92 12.00
CA GLU A 65 1.35 -4.14 11.35
C GLU A 65 1.01 -3.83 9.88
N PHE A 66 1.52 -4.66 8.97
CA PHE A 66 1.23 -4.60 7.54
C PHE A 66 0.36 -5.77 7.13
N LEU A 67 -0.75 -5.47 6.46
CA LEU A 67 -1.76 -6.41 5.98
C LEU A 67 -1.86 -6.28 4.46
N LYS A 68 -1.52 -7.35 3.74
CA LYS A 68 -1.57 -7.36 2.27
C LYS A 68 -2.47 -8.45 1.71
N ALA A 69 -3.27 -8.08 0.72
CA ALA A 69 -4.02 -8.98 -0.15
C ALA A 69 -3.72 -8.59 -1.61
N GLY A 70 -2.77 -9.30 -2.24
CA GLY A 70 -2.34 -9.05 -3.62
C GLY A 70 -1.58 -7.73 -3.86
N ALA A 71 -1.28 -6.97 -2.80
CA ALA A 71 -0.62 -5.68 -2.91
C ALA A 71 0.91 -5.78 -3.12
N PRO A 72 1.54 -4.76 -3.74
CA PRO A 72 2.99 -4.73 -3.94
C PRO A 72 3.79 -4.61 -2.65
N ALA A 73 5.12 -4.71 -2.76
CA ALA A 73 6.05 -4.55 -1.66
C ALA A 73 5.94 -3.18 -0.97
N THR A 74 6.08 -3.16 0.36
CA THR A 74 6.31 -1.93 1.12
C THR A 74 7.81 -1.70 1.25
N ILE A 75 8.28 -0.46 1.15
CA ILE A 75 9.67 -0.10 1.44
C ILE A 75 9.73 0.50 2.84
N LEU A 76 10.65 0.00 3.66
CA LEU A 76 10.94 0.54 4.98
C LEU A 76 12.34 1.16 4.97
N ARG A 77 12.47 2.35 5.56
CA ARG A 77 13.77 2.96 5.84
C ARG A 77 14.00 2.99 7.34
N ARG A 78 15.11 2.39 7.78
CA ARG A 78 15.57 2.41 9.18
C ARG A 78 17.05 2.75 9.19
N ASP A 79 17.44 3.67 10.07
CA ASP A 79 18.83 4.13 10.23
C ASP A 79 19.51 4.50 8.90
N GLY A 80 18.74 5.12 7.99
CA GLY A 80 19.21 5.54 6.66
C GLY A 80 19.32 4.43 5.61
N CYS A 81 19.03 3.17 5.95
CA CYS A 81 19.03 2.05 5.01
C CYS A 81 17.61 1.67 4.61
N ALA A 82 17.36 1.47 3.32
CA ALA A 82 16.06 1.08 2.79
C ALA A 82 16.02 -0.42 2.46
N PHE A 83 14.91 -1.08 2.78
CA PHE A 83 14.69 -2.48 2.47
C PHE A 83 13.25 -2.73 2.04
N THR A 84 13.09 -3.64 1.09
CA THR A 84 11.77 -4.05 0.59
C THR A 84 11.21 -5.16 1.48
N LYS A 85 9.94 -4.99 1.85
CA LYS A 85 9.16 -5.96 2.59
C LYS A 85 8.15 -6.60 1.66
N GLU A 86 8.60 -7.69 1.05
CA GLU A 86 7.77 -8.52 0.17
C GLU A 86 6.83 -9.39 1.00
N MET A 87 5.54 -9.34 0.68
CA MET A 87 4.56 -10.26 1.24
C MET A 87 3.68 -10.78 0.11
N SER A 88 3.70 -12.09 -0.09
CA SER A 88 2.86 -12.73 -1.08
C SER A 88 1.44 -12.88 -0.54
N GLY A 89 0.44 -12.58 -1.35
CA GLY A 89 -0.97 -12.76 -1.02
C GLY A 89 -1.79 -12.74 -2.29
N LEU A 90 -3.01 -13.24 -2.23
CA LEU A 90 -3.92 -13.21 -3.37
C LEU A 90 -4.79 -11.94 -3.32
N PRO A 91 -5.12 -11.36 -4.48
CA PRO A 91 -6.05 -10.24 -4.54
C PRO A 91 -7.46 -10.66 -4.12
N ILE A 92 -8.27 -9.68 -3.74
CA ILE A 92 -9.68 -9.88 -3.37
C ILE A 92 -10.58 -9.85 -4.61
N GLY A 93 -11.69 -10.58 -4.54
CA GLY A 93 -12.76 -10.61 -5.53
C GLY A 93 -12.78 -11.81 -6.48
N ILE A 94 -11.86 -12.78 -6.33
CA ILE A 94 -11.89 -14.09 -7.04
C ILE A 94 -12.36 -15.22 -6.12
N LEU A 95 -11.71 -15.38 -4.96
CA LEU A 95 -11.88 -16.55 -4.09
C LEU A 95 -12.94 -16.29 -3.04
N ASN A 96 -13.71 -17.33 -2.67
CA ASN A 96 -14.68 -17.23 -1.59
C ASN A 96 -14.04 -16.96 -0.22
N GLU A 97 -12.82 -17.46 -0.02
CA GLU A 97 -12.05 -17.23 1.20
C GLU A 97 -10.77 -16.46 0.87
N VAL A 98 -10.65 -15.27 1.43
CA VAL A 98 -9.45 -14.43 1.35
C VAL A 98 -8.84 -14.21 2.72
N LYS A 99 -7.53 -14.06 2.80
CA LYS A 99 -6.84 -13.75 4.07
C LYS A 99 -5.74 -12.73 3.79
N PHE A 100 -5.50 -11.88 4.78
CA PHE A 100 -4.31 -11.06 4.74
C PHE A 100 -3.07 -11.90 4.98
N THR A 101 -2.03 -11.61 4.21
CA THR A 101 -0.67 -11.87 4.65
C THR A 101 -0.27 -10.75 5.60
N ARG A 102 0.28 -11.14 6.74
CA ARG A 102 0.58 -10.22 7.84
C ARG A 102 2.06 -10.20 8.13
N SER A 103 2.54 -9.05 8.56
CA SER A 103 3.86 -8.90 9.14
C SER A 103 3.85 -7.72 10.11
N ALA A 104 4.72 -7.76 11.11
CA ALA A 104 4.89 -6.67 12.05
C ALA A 104 6.33 -6.20 12.06
N ASP A 105 6.52 -4.93 12.42
CA ASP A 105 7.81 -4.31 12.72
C ASP A 105 7.61 -3.29 13.85
N THR A 106 8.68 -2.96 14.56
CA THR A 106 8.68 -1.82 15.49
C THR A 106 9.45 -0.67 14.85
N LEU A 107 8.78 0.47 14.71
CA LEU A 107 9.37 1.69 14.15
C LEU A 107 9.98 2.54 15.26
N SER A 108 11.10 3.17 14.93
CA SER A 108 11.72 4.22 15.73
C SER A 108 11.47 5.58 15.12
N ALA A 109 11.67 6.64 15.91
CA ALA A 109 11.60 8.00 15.40
C ALA A 109 12.62 8.21 14.27
N GLY A 110 12.17 8.74 13.14
CA GLY A 110 12.96 8.90 11.91
C GLY A 110 12.76 7.77 10.89
N ASP A 111 12.17 6.63 11.29
CA ASP A 111 11.85 5.55 10.38
C ASP A 111 10.75 5.98 9.40
N VAL A 112 10.83 5.45 8.18
CA VAL A 112 9.94 5.79 7.07
C VAL A 112 9.28 4.53 6.52
N ILE A 113 7.97 4.59 6.34
CA ILE A 113 7.20 3.62 5.55
C ILE A 113 6.87 4.26 4.21
N VAL A 114 7.15 3.55 3.12
CA VAL A 114 6.71 3.90 1.77
C VAL A 114 5.86 2.77 1.20
N MET A 115 4.57 3.07 0.95
CA MET A 115 3.62 2.17 0.30
C MET A 115 3.37 2.65 -1.13
N LEU A 116 3.24 1.71 -2.07
CA LEU A 116 3.26 1.97 -3.49
C LEU A 116 2.18 1.15 -4.21
N SER A 117 1.57 1.71 -5.24
CA SER A 117 0.89 0.89 -6.26
C SER A 117 1.92 0.18 -7.15
N ASP A 118 1.48 -0.87 -7.84
CA ASP A 118 2.25 -1.59 -8.85
C ASP A 118 2.73 -0.67 -9.98
N GLY A 119 1.91 0.31 -10.37
CA GLY A 119 2.30 1.33 -11.35
C GLY A 119 3.60 2.08 -11.00
N ALA A 120 3.89 2.30 -9.71
CA ALA A 120 5.12 2.94 -9.25
C ALA A 120 6.35 2.01 -9.36
N LEU A 121 6.13 0.70 -9.38
CA LEU A 121 7.16 -0.34 -9.40
C LEU A 121 7.47 -0.90 -10.80
N SER A 122 6.87 -0.34 -11.85
CA SER A 122 7.09 -0.73 -13.26
C SER A 122 8.56 -0.81 -13.68
N SER A 123 9.43 0.05 -13.11
CA SER A 123 10.88 0.09 -13.38
C SER A 123 11.72 -0.61 -12.30
N GLY A 124 11.10 -1.42 -11.45
CA GLY A 124 11.71 -2.06 -10.28
C GLY A 124 11.80 -1.13 -9.06
N SER A 125 12.04 -1.73 -7.88
CA SER A 125 12.10 -1.03 -6.59
C SER A 125 13.46 -0.40 -6.26
N LYS A 126 14.54 -0.84 -6.93
CA LYS A 126 15.92 -0.48 -6.55
C LYS A 126 16.16 1.04 -6.52
N TRP A 127 15.74 1.75 -7.57
CA TRP A 127 15.96 3.20 -7.64
C TRP A 127 15.14 3.96 -6.58
N ILE A 128 14.00 3.40 -6.15
CA ILE A 128 13.17 3.96 -5.08
C ILE A 128 13.90 3.79 -3.76
N CYS A 129 14.46 2.60 -3.49
CA CYS A 129 15.31 2.37 -2.32
C CYS A 129 16.48 3.34 -2.29
N ASP A 130 17.27 3.42 -3.37
CA ASP A 130 18.42 4.31 -3.47
C ASP A 130 17.99 5.79 -3.20
N GLY A 131 16.86 6.24 -3.75
CA GLY A 131 16.34 7.59 -3.52
C GLY A 131 15.84 7.85 -2.09
N ILE A 132 15.25 6.85 -1.43
CA ILE A 132 14.81 6.92 -0.03
C ILE A 132 16.01 6.96 0.93
N GLU A 133 17.09 6.24 0.62
CA GLU A 133 18.35 6.27 1.38
C GLU A 133 19.04 7.63 1.28
N ASP A 134 19.09 8.20 0.07
CA ASP A 134 19.70 9.52 -0.18
C ASP A 134 18.88 10.69 0.39
N TRP A 135 17.60 10.46 0.70
CA TRP A 135 16.72 11.49 1.23
C TRP A 135 17.15 11.93 2.65
N LYS A 136 17.51 13.19 2.83
CA LYS A 136 18.06 13.71 4.10
C LYS A 136 16.99 14.04 5.16
N GLY A 137 15.79 13.49 5.02
CA GLY A 137 14.62 13.89 5.78
C GLY A 137 14.00 15.17 5.24
N GLY A 138 13.00 15.69 5.95
CA GLY A 138 12.17 16.81 5.49
C GLY A 138 10.70 16.43 5.46
N ILE A 139 9.97 16.95 4.48
CA ILE A 139 8.52 16.76 4.37
C ILE A 139 8.24 15.43 3.64
N PRO A 140 7.56 14.45 4.25
CA PRO A 140 7.24 13.17 3.60
C PRO A 140 6.49 13.32 2.27
N GLN A 141 5.65 14.35 2.15
CA GLN A 141 4.92 14.67 0.93
C GLN A 141 5.85 14.96 -0.26
N GLU A 142 6.96 15.69 -0.05
CA GLU A 142 7.93 15.98 -1.11
C GLU A 142 8.62 14.71 -1.61
N LEU A 143 8.92 13.77 -0.70
CA LEU A 143 9.45 12.47 -1.09
C LEU A 143 8.43 11.66 -1.90
N ALA A 144 7.15 11.67 -1.50
CA ALA A 144 6.09 10.99 -2.27
C ALA A 144 5.97 11.56 -3.69
N GLU A 145 5.99 12.88 -3.83
CA GLU A 145 5.91 13.57 -5.13
C GLU A 145 7.13 13.27 -6.01
N GLU A 146 8.34 13.26 -5.43
CA GLU A 146 9.55 12.88 -6.16
C GLU A 146 9.49 11.42 -6.64
N ILE A 147 9.02 10.49 -5.80
CA ILE A 147 8.85 9.08 -6.19
C ILE A 147 7.87 8.98 -7.36
N VAL A 148 6.72 9.64 -7.30
CA VAL A 148 5.73 9.62 -8.39
C VAL A 148 6.32 10.21 -9.68
N SER A 149 6.97 11.38 -9.59
CA SER A 149 7.60 12.06 -10.74
C SER A 149 8.66 11.18 -11.41
N GLN A 150 9.54 10.57 -10.62
CA GLN A 150 10.58 9.67 -11.12
C GLN A 150 9.99 8.38 -11.70
N ALA A 151 8.93 7.82 -11.11
CA ALA A 151 8.26 6.64 -11.64
C ALA A 151 7.67 6.91 -13.04
N ILE A 152 7.06 8.09 -13.25
CA ILE A 152 6.58 8.54 -14.55
C ILE A 152 7.75 8.67 -15.54
N ALA A 153 8.81 9.38 -15.16
CA ALA A 153 9.95 9.66 -16.03
C ALA A 153 10.73 8.39 -16.44
N ARG A 154 10.71 7.36 -15.58
CA ARG A 154 11.46 6.11 -15.79
C ARG A 154 10.67 5.06 -16.55
N ARG A 155 9.35 5.21 -16.68
CA ARG A 155 8.50 4.23 -17.33
C ARG A 155 8.85 4.05 -18.82
N ARG A 156 8.97 2.79 -19.24
CA ARG A 156 9.40 2.40 -20.61
C ARG A 156 8.58 1.26 -21.21
N ASP A 157 7.59 0.76 -20.49
CA ASP A 157 6.75 -0.38 -20.88
C ASP A 157 5.66 -0.02 -21.90
N GLY A 158 5.51 1.27 -22.23
CA GLY A 158 4.55 1.74 -23.24
C GLY A 158 3.09 1.65 -22.82
N HIS A 159 2.82 1.45 -21.52
CA HIS A 159 1.48 1.35 -20.96
C HIS A 159 1.26 2.43 -19.89
N ASP A 160 0.15 3.15 -19.97
CA ASP A 160 -0.29 4.02 -18.89
C ASP A 160 -0.95 3.17 -17.79
N ASP A 161 -0.63 3.48 -16.54
CA ASP A 161 -1.05 2.74 -15.35
C ASP A 161 -0.97 3.68 -14.15
N ASP A 162 -1.84 3.49 -13.18
CA ASP A 162 -2.07 4.42 -12.08
C ASP A 162 -0.92 4.36 -11.06
N ILE A 163 -0.29 5.50 -10.80
CA ILE A 163 0.86 5.62 -9.89
C ILE A 163 0.39 6.29 -8.60
N THR A 164 0.51 5.56 -7.48
CA THR A 164 0.23 6.07 -6.13
C THR A 164 1.42 5.77 -5.23
N ALA A 165 1.84 6.77 -4.45
CA ALA A 165 2.83 6.61 -3.40
C ALA A 165 2.31 7.25 -2.11
N LEU A 166 2.48 6.56 -0.99
CA LEU A 166 2.21 7.05 0.35
C LEU A 166 3.49 6.96 1.17
N VAL A 167 3.91 8.07 1.76
CA VAL A 167 5.10 8.14 2.62
C VAL A 167 4.66 8.56 4.02
N LEU A 168 5.01 7.74 5.01
CA LEU A 168 4.81 8.02 6.43
C LEU A 168 6.16 8.06 7.13
N MET A 169 6.40 9.08 7.95
CA MET A 169 7.55 9.16 8.84
C MET A 169 7.08 9.21 10.29
N LEU A 170 7.61 8.31 11.13
CA LEU A 170 7.37 8.39 12.57
C LEU A 170 8.27 9.45 13.18
N GLN A 171 7.70 10.43 13.88
CA GLN A 171 8.45 11.46 14.59
C GLN A 171 8.06 11.47 16.06
N LYS A 172 8.99 11.91 16.92
CA LYS A 172 8.64 12.23 18.31
C LYS A 172 7.75 13.46 18.30
N ALA A 173 6.72 13.46 19.13
CA ALA A 173 5.95 14.66 19.37
C ALA A 173 6.89 15.76 19.90
N GLU A 174 6.89 16.92 19.23
CA GLU A 174 7.52 18.13 19.77
C GLU A 174 6.65 18.62 20.93
N ASN A 175 7.24 18.76 22.12
CA ASN A 175 6.60 19.38 23.30
C ASN A 175 6.69 20.90 23.23
#